data_AF-A0A924AUC5-F1
#
_entry.id   AF-A0A924AUC5-F1
#
_cell.length_a   1.000
_cell.length_b   1.000
_cell.length_c   1.000
_cell.angle_alpha   90.00
_cell.angle_beta   90.00
_cell.angle_gamma   90.00
#
_symmetry.space_group_name_H-M   'P 1'
#
loop_
_entity.id
_entity.type
_entity.pdbx_description
1 polymer ?
#
loop_
_entity_poly.entity_id
_entity_poly.type
_entity_poly.pdbx_seq_one_letter_code
_entity_poly.pdbx_strand_id
1 'polypeptide(L)'
;MADVHSKEVRSYNMSQIKGKDTKPEMLVRKFLFSKGFRFRLHVKDLPGKPDIVLPKYRTVIFIHGCFWHGHEGCRYFVMPKTRTEGC
;
A
#
# COMPACT_ATOMS: atom_id res chain seq x y z
N MET A 1 -9.54 10.79 -20.15
CA MET A 1 -9.41 9.33 -20.18
C MET A 1 -10.72 8.71 -19.77
N ALA A 2 -11.36 8.00 -20.71
CA ALA A 2 -12.51 7.17 -20.45
C ALA A 2 -12.03 5.88 -19.76
N ASP A 3 -12.88 5.31 -18.91
CA ASP A 3 -12.64 4.01 -18.28
C ASP A 3 -12.52 2.95 -19.37
N VAL A 4 -11.42 2.20 -19.38
CA VAL A 4 -11.17 1.14 -20.37
C VAL A 4 -11.93 -0.15 -20.04
N HIS A 5 -12.57 -0.20 -18.88
CA HIS A 5 -13.33 -1.35 -18.39
C HIS A 5 -14.82 -1.00 -18.21
N SER A 6 -15.68 -2.01 -18.40
CA SER A 6 -17.09 -1.87 -18.04
C SER A 6 -17.23 -1.71 -16.52
N LYS A 7 -18.38 -1.18 -16.07
CA LYS A 7 -18.66 -0.97 -14.65
C LYS A 7 -18.57 -2.27 -13.84
N GLU A 8 -19.01 -3.40 -14.41
CA GLU A 8 -18.93 -4.71 -13.75
C GLU A 8 -17.48 -5.17 -13.61
N VAL A 9 -16.67 -5.06 -14.67
CA VAL A 9 -15.26 -5.45 -14.67
C VAL A 9 -14.46 -4.62 -13.68
N ARG A 10 -14.73 -3.30 -13.60
CA ARG A 10 -14.12 -2.44 -12.60
C ARG A 10 -14.50 -2.86 -11.19
N SER A 11 -15.79 -3.08 -10.93
CA SER A 11 -16.27 -3.52 -9.61
C SER A 11 -15.58 -4.83 -9.18
N TYR A 12 -15.48 -5.79 -10.10
CA TYR A 12 -14.75 -7.04 -9.89
C TYR A 12 -13.28 -6.80 -9.57
N ASN A 13 -12.55 -6.03 -10.39
CA ASN A 13 -11.13 -5.73 -10.15
C ASN A 13 -10.90 -5.06 -8.79
N MET A 14 -11.73 -4.09 -8.42
CA MET A 14 -11.62 -3.40 -7.14
C MET A 14 -11.88 -4.34 -5.95
N SER A 15 -12.79 -5.31 -6.09
CA SER A 15 -13.05 -6.32 -5.05
C SER A 15 -11.88 -7.29 -4.82
N GLN A 16 -10.98 -7.44 -5.80
CA GLN A 16 -9.78 -8.27 -5.68
C GLN A 16 -8.63 -7.54 -4.94
N ILE A 17 -8.71 -6.22 -4.76
CA ILE A 17 -7.68 -5.44 -4.07
C ILE A 17 -7.79 -5.71 -2.57
N LYS A 18 -6.91 -6.55 -2.06
CA LYS A 18 -6.81 -6.85 -0.62
C LYS A 18 -6.10 -5.71 0.11
N GLY A 19 -6.59 -5.37 1.30
CA GLY A 19 -6.00 -4.33 2.14
C GLY A 19 -4.81 -4.78 3.02
N LYS A 20 -4.37 -6.03 2.89
CA LYS A 20 -3.26 -6.62 3.67
C LYS A 20 -2.57 -7.71 2.86
N ASP A 21 -1.31 -8.00 3.20
CA ASP A 21 -0.47 -9.02 2.56
C ASP A 21 -0.38 -8.82 1.04
N THR A 22 -0.34 -7.55 0.64
CA THR A 22 -0.18 -7.19 -0.76
C THR A 22 1.19 -7.68 -1.27
N LYS A 23 1.32 -7.88 -2.58
CA LYS A 23 2.60 -8.26 -3.19
C LYS A 23 3.79 -7.37 -2.75
N PRO A 24 3.68 -6.02 -2.72
CA PRO A 24 4.76 -5.17 -2.23
C PRO A 24 5.06 -5.38 -0.74
N GLU A 25 4.06 -5.52 0.13
CA GLU A 25 4.28 -5.85 1.55
C GLU A 25 5.06 -7.14 1.72
N MET A 26 4.66 -8.19 1.00
CA MET A 26 5.33 -9.50 1.06
C MET A 26 6.77 -9.44 0.57
N LEU A 27 7.06 -8.64 -0.46
CA LEU A 27 8.41 -8.43 -0.97
C LEU A 27 9.29 -7.75 0.09
N VAL A 28 8.82 -6.64 0.66
CA VAL A 28 9.56 -5.91 1.71
C VAL A 28 9.78 -6.79 2.94
N ARG A 29 8.77 -7.55 3.37
CA ARG A 29 8.90 -8.51 4.49
C ARG A 29 9.98 -9.55 4.24
N LYS A 30 9.99 -10.16 3.04
CA LYS A 30 11.01 -11.15 2.64
C LYS A 30 12.40 -10.52 2.61
N PHE A 31 12.52 -9.30 2.09
CA PHE A 31 13.78 -8.56 2.04
C PHE A 31 14.32 -8.23 3.44
N LEU A 32 13.48 -7.72 4.34
CA LEU A 32 13.86 -7.42 5.71
C LEU A 32 14.29 -8.69 6.45
N PHE A 33 13.54 -9.78 6.27
CA PHE A 33 13.88 -11.07 6.87
C PHE A 33 15.21 -11.63 6.35
N SER A 34 15.46 -11.56 5.04
CA SER A 34 16.72 -12.04 4.45
C SER A 34 17.94 -11.21 4.90
N LYS A 35 17.72 -9.96 5.30
CA LYS A 35 18.74 -9.08 5.90
C LYS A 35 18.85 -9.21 7.42
N GLY A 36 18.12 -10.15 8.04
CA GLY A 36 18.21 -10.42 9.49
C GLY A 36 17.41 -9.45 10.37
N PHE A 37 16.55 -8.61 9.79
CA PHE A 37 15.72 -7.71 10.58
C PHE A 37 14.55 -8.47 11.22
N ARG A 38 14.36 -8.24 12.53
CA ARG A 38 13.16 -8.66 13.25
C ARG A 38 12.15 -7.53 13.22
N PHE A 39 10.97 -7.80 12.66
CA PHE A 39 9.89 -6.83 12.55
C PHE A 39 8.59 -7.37 13.16
N ARG A 40 7.70 -6.44 13.52
CA ARG A 40 6.32 -6.71 13.90
C ARG A 40 5.38 -6.18 12.83
N LEU A 41 4.26 -6.87 12.65
CA LEU A 41 3.19 -6.49 11.73
C LEU A 41 1.96 -6.09 12.54
N HIS A 42 1.12 -5.24 11.96
CA HIS A 42 -0.19 -4.87 12.52
C HIS A 42 -0.14 -4.29 13.94
N VAL A 43 0.85 -3.44 14.22
CA VAL A 43 0.91 -2.72 15.49
C VAL A 43 -0.22 -1.68 15.52
N LYS A 44 -1.29 -1.99 16.25
CA LYS A 44 -2.47 -1.12 16.38
C LYS A 44 -2.24 0.06 17.33
N ASP A 45 -1.21 -0.04 18.16
CA ASP A 45 -0.93 0.92 19.23
C ASP A 45 -0.18 2.17 18.73
N LEU A 46 0.12 2.24 17.42
CA LEU A 46 0.83 3.35 16.81
C LEU A 46 -0.07 4.16 15.87
N PRO A 47 0.04 5.51 15.88
CA PRO A 47 -0.69 6.37 14.97
C PRO A 47 -0.36 6.02 13.51
N GLY A 48 -1.34 6.09 12.63
CA GLY A 48 -1.19 5.80 11.20
C GLY A 48 -1.20 4.32 10.81
N LYS A 49 -1.22 3.37 11.77
CA LYS A 49 -1.24 1.92 11.49
C LYS A 49 -0.13 1.47 10.52
N PRO A 50 1.15 1.56 10.94
CA PRO A 50 2.26 1.18 10.08
C PRO A 50 2.21 -0.29 9.66
N ASP A 51 2.62 -0.56 8.42
CA ASP A 51 2.65 -1.91 7.86
C ASP A 51 3.70 -2.78 8.55
N ILE A 52 4.90 -2.19 8.77
CA ILE A 52 6.03 -2.88 9.37
C ILE A 52 6.65 -1.99 10.45
N VAL A 53 6.88 -2.58 11.63
CA VAL A 53 7.57 -1.93 12.74
C VAL A 53 8.87 -2.65 13.05
N LEU A 54 9.94 -1.90 13.24
CA LEU A 54 11.26 -2.38 13.64
C LEU A 54 11.59 -1.86 15.06
N PRO A 55 11.14 -2.55 16.13
CA PRO A 55 11.25 -2.04 17.50
C PRO A 55 12.68 -1.77 17.94
N LYS A 56 13.62 -2.65 17.53
CA LYS A 56 15.05 -2.52 17.85
C LYS A 56 15.64 -1.20 17.35
N TYR A 57 15.16 -0.72 16.20
CA TYR A 57 15.66 0.48 15.52
C TYR A 57 14.77 1.70 15.74
N ARG A 58 13.67 1.55 16.49
CA ARG A 58 12.64 2.59 16.68
C ARG A 58 12.16 3.17 15.34
N THR A 59 12.01 2.31 14.33
CA THR A 59 11.65 2.70 12.97
C THR A 59 10.32 2.07 12.57
N VAL A 60 9.50 2.81 11.83
CA VAL A 60 8.26 2.34 11.21
C VAL A 60 8.37 2.49 9.69
N ILE A 61 7.75 1.58 8.95
CA ILE A 61 7.76 1.56 7.49
C ILE A 61 6.30 1.50 7.02
N PHE A 62 5.94 2.44 6.15
CA PHE A 62 4.67 2.49 5.44
C PHE A 62 4.88 2.08 3.99
N ILE A 63 4.03 1.17 3.50
CA ILE A 63 4.08 0.63 2.15
C ILE A 63 2.86 1.15 1.41
N HIS A 64 3.02 2.32 0.80
CA HIS A 64 1.94 3.00 0.10
C HIS A 64 1.97 2.70 -1.40
N GLY A 65 0.83 2.25 -1.92
CA GLY A 65 0.62 2.10 -3.36
C GLY A 65 0.43 3.47 -4.03
N CYS A 66 1.14 3.71 -5.14
CA CYS A 66 1.08 4.97 -5.88
C CYS A 66 -0.35 5.33 -6.30
N PHE A 67 -1.18 4.34 -6.63
CA PHE A 67 -2.56 4.53 -7.06
C PHE A 67 -3.45 5.21 -6.00
N TRP A 68 -3.17 4.99 -4.71
CA TRP A 68 -3.98 5.53 -3.61
C TRP A 68 -3.34 6.74 -2.93
N HIS A 69 -2.01 6.78 -2.88
CA HIS A 69 -1.25 7.76 -2.11
C HIS A 69 -0.49 8.78 -2.97
N GLY A 70 -0.41 8.59 -4.29
CA GLY A 70 0.22 9.53 -5.22
C GLY A 70 1.60 10.01 -4.78
N HIS A 71 2.66 9.22 -5.02
CA HIS A 71 4.01 9.73 -4.74
C HIS A 71 4.39 10.86 -5.71
N GLU A 72 5.24 11.77 -5.24
CA GLU A 72 5.70 12.92 -6.04
C GLU A 72 6.38 12.49 -7.34
N GLY A 73 6.00 13.12 -8.46
CA GLY A 73 6.60 12.85 -9.76
C GLY A 73 6.18 11.53 -10.42
N CYS A 74 5.15 10.83 -9.92
CA CYS A 74 4.71 9.57 -10.52
C CYS A 74 4.06 9.79 -11.90
N ARG A 75 4.73 9.38 -12.98
CA ARG A 75 4.14 9.38 -14.34
C ARG A 75 2.90 8.48 -14.47
N TYR A 76 2.79 7.45 -13.63
CA TYR A 76 1.71 6.46 -13.66
C TYR A 76 0.55 6.79 -12.73
N PHE A 77 0.71 7.79 -11.85
CA PHE A 77 -0.39 8.23 -10.99
C PHE A 77 -1.32 9.13 -11.79
N VAL A 78 -2.59 8.75 -11.82
CA VAL A 78 -3.67 9.56 -12.38
C VAL A 78 -4.71 9.71 -11.29
N MET A 79 -4.99 10.94 -10.89
CA MET A 79 -6.00 11.21 -9.88
C MET A 79 -7.37 10.74 -10.38
N PRO A 80 -8.07 9.85 -9.64
CA PRO A 80 -9.35 9.31 -10.09
C PRO A 80 -10.44 10.39 -10.07
N LYS A 81 -11.16 10.53 -11.20
CA LYS A 81 -12.20 11.57 -11.38
C LYS A 81 -13.42 11.42 -10.48
N THR A 82 -13.71 10.20 -10.02
CA THR A 82 -14.90 9.89 -9.23
C THR A 82 -14.65 9.92 -7.72
N ARG A 83 -13.40 10.00 -7.27
CA ARG A 83 -13.04 10.10 -5.85
C ARG A 83 -11.76 10.92 -5.71
N THR A 84 -11.92 12.23 -5.85
CA THR A 84 -10.83 13.23 -5.87
C THR A 84 -10.18 13.48 -4.52
N GLU A 85 -10.80 13.02 -3.44
CA GLU A 85 -10.20 13.02 -2.10
C GLU A 85 -9.19 11.88 -1.99
N GLY A 86 -7.95 12.18 -2.37
CA GLY A 86 -6.78 11.45 -1.89
C GLY A 86 -6.63 11.63 -0.38
N CYS A 87 -5.93 10.69 0.26
CA CYS A 87 -5.63 10.77 1.68
C CYS A 87 -4.80 12.02 2.02
#